data_AF-A0A2E1S9U2-F1
#
_entry.id   AF-A0A2E1S9U2-F1
#
_cell.length_a   1.000
_cell.length_b   1.000
_cell.length_c   1.000
_cell.angle_alpha   90.00
_cell.angle_beta   90.00
_cell.angle_gamma   90.00
#
_symmetry.space_group_name_H-M   'P 1'
#
loop_
_entity.id
_entity.type
_entity.pdbx_description
1 polymer ?
#
loop_
_entity_poly.entity_id
_entity_poly.type
_entity_poly.pdbx_seq_one_letter_code
_entity_poly.pdbx_strand_id
1 'polypeptide(L)'
;MKKLSLYVFLVLMFSLFTSYSFAGKKHKIYKKLPCSFNGVKVGPSATPYKDKKIRRHRCSPKSSGYVGKKGTSIEASSNKYNPKSSGIPVVAITNMTLYSAKNWGVEYGCASGSRLGGGKGQWGNVNILNPQTGKKERCSNPFDGVSLWFTDDKYGNTIRYYHLKSTTLVPGFNKGKCKKPKFGNFEEMQSKNFFDTSQPENCGGIKFYKVKKGEVIGKMGYAGNSHFSLGIGSRNSSSNENNEIKDTDDCKGIYKSAHCYNVGPMYLIAPEDRFKWENLPTDSDAYLFPVMSKKYLKEIGYYD
;
A
#
# COMPACT_ATOMS: atom_id res chain seq x y z
N MET A 1 -41.14 1.31 -47.30
CA MET A 1 -41.06 0.27 -46.24
C MET A 1 -39.64 -0.10 -45.77
N LYS A 2 -38.54 0.21 -46.50
CA LYS A 2 -37.17 -0.15 -46.08
C LYS A 2 -36.57 0.70 -44.93
N LYS A 3 -37.00 1.96 -44.76
CA LYS A 3 -36.47 2.87 -43.71
C LYS A 3 -37.02 2.58 -42.31
N LEU A 4 -38.24 2.04 -42.20
CA LEU A 4 -38.87 1.73 -40.92
C LEU A 4 -38.23 0.50 -40.26
N SER A 5 -37.82 -0.49 -41.07
CA SER A 5 -37.11 -1.69 -40.60
C SER A 5 -35.74 -1.35 -39.99
N LEU A 6 -35.00 -0.39 -40.57
CA LEU A 6 -33.69 0.02 -40.07
C LEU A 6 -33.79 0.74 -38.71
N TYR A 7 -34.81 1.58 -38.52
CA TYR A 7 -35.04 2.27 -37.24
C TYR A 7 -35.43 1.29 -36.14
N VAL A 8 -36.30 0.32 -36.44
CA VAL A 8 -36.67 -0.74 -35.47
C VAL A 8 -35.46 -1.58 -35.10
N PHE A 9 -34.58 -1.90 -36.05
CA PHE A 9 -33.36 -2.66 -35.79
C PHE A 9 -32.34 -1.89 -34.94
N LEU A 10 -32.19 -0.58 -35.19
CA LEU A 10 -31.30 0.29 -34.40
C LEU A 10 -31.82 0.50 -32.97
N VAL A 11 -33.13 0.65 -32.77
CA VAL A 11 -33.75 0.76 -31.44
C VAL A 11 -33.65 -0.57 -30.68
N LEU A 12 -33.80 -1.71 -31.36
CA LEU A 12 -33.60 -3.04 -30.77
C LEU A 12 -32.14 -3.31 -30.39
N MET A 13 -31.17 -2.87 -31.21
CA MET A 13 -29.76 -2.94 -30.84
C MET A 13 -29.46 -2.03 -29.65
N PHE A 14 -29.95 -0.79 -29.63
CA PHE A 14 -29.76 0.11 -28.49
C PHE A 14 -30.45 -0.40 -27.20
N SER A 15 -31.60 -1.09 -27.29
CA SER A 15 -32.24 -1.69 -26.13
C SER A 15 -31.56 -2.99 -25.67
N LEU A 16 -30.94 -3.75 -26.57
CA LEU A 16 -30.09 -4.91 -26.23
C LEU A 16 -28.72 -4.51 -25.66
N PHE A 17 -28.15 -3.37 -26.06
CA PHE A 17 -26.91 -2.85 -25.48
C PHE A 17 -27.10 -2.13 -24.14
N THR A 18 -28.29 -1.60 -23.86
CA THR A 18 -28.62 -0.96 -22.57
C THR A 18 -29.16 -1.95 -21.52
N SER A 19 -29.53 -3.17 -21.92
CA SER A 19 -30.04 -4.21 -21.01
C SER A 19 -28.98 -5.22 -20.54
N TYR A 20 -27.73 -5.09 -20.96
CA TYR A 20 -26.59 -5.52 -20.12
C TYR A 20 -26.39 -4.52 -18.97
N SER A 21 -27.49 -4.24 -18.26
CA SER A 21 -27.45 -3.75 -16.91
C SER A 21 -26.55 -4.71 -16.16
N PHE A 22 -25.44 -4.18 -15.64
CA PHE A 22 -24.67 -4.87 -14.65
C PHE A 22 -25.69 -5.52 -13.71
N ALA A 23 -25.66 -6.84 -13.57
CA ALA A 23 -25.96 -7.44 -12.28
C ALA A 23 -24.89 -6.90 -11.32
N GLY A 24 -25.01 -5.60 -11.02
CA GLY A 24 -24.09 -4.83 -10.23
C GLY A 24 -24.10 -5.52 -8.89
N LYS A 25 -22.93 -5.96 -8.43
CA LYS A 25 -22.82 -6.54 -7.09
C LYS A 25 -23.55 -5.60 -6.15
N LYS A 26 -24.67 -6.04 -5.57
CA LYS A 26 -25.48 -5.26 -4.63
C LYS A 26 -24.53 -4.57 -3.63
N HIS A 27 -24.76 -3.28 -3.35
CA HIS A 27 -24.02 -2.58 -2.31
C HIS A 27 -24.13 -3.36 -1.00
N LYS A 28 -22.98 -3.59 -0.38
CA LYS A 28 -22.82 -4.35 0.85
C LYS A 28 -21.88 -3.57 1.75
N ILE A 29 -22.40 -3.27 2.94
CA ILE A 29 -21.62 -2.74 4.05
C ILE A 29 -21.23 -3.92 4.94
N TYR A 30 -19.96 -3.97 5.29
CA TYR A 30 -19.35 -4.97 6.15
C TYR A 30 -18.91 -4.31 7.43
N LYS A 31 -19.28 -4.92 8.56
CA LYS A 31 -18.85 -4.47 9.89
C LYS A 31 -17.34 -4.65 10.12
N LYS A 32 -16.68 -5.47 9.30
CA LYS A 32 -15.25 -5.78 9.33
C LYS A 32 -14.73 -6.00 7.91
N LEU A 33 -13.43 -5.83 7.71
CA LEU A 33 -12.77 -6.12 6.44
C LEU A 33 -13.06 -7.59 6.00
N PRO A 34 -13.61 -7.87 4.82
CA PRO A 34 -13.79 -9.24 4.33
C PRO A 34 -12.44 -9.96 4.18
N CYS A 35 -12.40 -11.28 4.41
CA CYS A 35 -11.15 -12.05 4.31
C CYS A 35 -10.68 -12.29 2.88
N SER A 36 -11.56 -12.11 1.91
CA SER A 36 -11.23 -12.06 0.50
C SER A 36 -12.19 -11.12 -0.18
N PHE A 37 -11.67 -10.33 -1.10
CA PHE A 37 -12.46 -9.40 -1.91
C PHE A 37 -11.66 -9.10 -3.16
N ASN A 38 -12.35 -8.95 -4.30
CA ASN A 38 -11.77 -8.42 -5.53
C ASN A 38 -10.36 -8.99 -5.83
N GLY A 39 -10.23 -10.31 -5.98
CA GLY A 39 -8.96 -10.93 -6.36
C GLY A 39 -7.83 -10.79 -5.33
N VAL A 40 -8.09 -10.31 -4.10
CA VAL A 40 -7.12 -10.27 -3.00
C VAL A 40 -7.61 -11.04 -1.77
N LYS A 41 -6.66 -11.49 -0.95
CA LYS A 41 -6.89 -12.13 0.34
C LYS A 41 -6.26 -11.32 1.46
N VAL A 42 -6.94 -11.25 2.59
CA VAL A 42 -6.39 -10.65 3.81
C VAL A 42 -5.45 -11.67 4.43
N GLY A 43 -4.16 -11.33 4.42
CA GLY A 43 -3.08 -12.14 4.98
C GLY A 43 -2.83 -11.84 6.46
N PRO A 44 -1.58 -11.98 6.92
CA PRO A 44 -1.24 -11.72 8.31
C PRO A 44 -1.52 -10.25 8.71
N SER A 45 -2.33 -10.08 9.75
CA SER A 45 -2.53 -8.83 10.51
C SER A 45 -1.25 -8.28 11.16
N ALA A 46 -1.31 -7.04 11.62
CA ALA A 46 -0.23 -6.37 12.34
C ALA A 46 0.15 -7.10 13.65
N THR A 47 1.44 -7.15 13.96
CA THR A 47 1.99 -7.75 15.20
C THR A 47 2.99 -6.79 15.85
N PRO A 48 2.58 -5.60 16.32
CA PRO A 48 3.55 -4.60 16.79
C PRO A 48 4.40 -5.03 18.00
N TYR A 49 3.91 -5.90 18.92
CA TYR A 49 4.65 -6.37 20.11
C TYR A 49 4.36 -7.84 20.48
N LYS A 50 5.25 -8.47 21.27
CA LYS A 50 5.19 -9.88 21.70
C LYS A 50 4.22 -10.15 22.88
N ASP A 51 4.01 -9.14 23.70
CA ASP A 51 3.35 -9.18 25.02
C ASP A 51 1.85 -8.90 24.98
N LYS A 52 1.35 -8.18 23.97
CA LYS A 52 -0.08 -7.95 23.81
C LYS A 52 -0.75 -9.16 23.14
N LYS A 53 -1.87 -9.61 23.74
CA LYS A 53 -2.86 -10.52 23.13
C LYS A 53 -3.53 -9.82 21.93
N ILE A 54 -2.77 -9.59 20.86
CA ILE A 54 -3.30 -9.05 19.62
C ILE A 54 -4.27 -10.09 19.07
N ARG A 55 -5.49 -9.66 18.74
CA ARG A 55 -6.53 -10.53 18.17
C ARG A 55 -5.94 -11.23 16.94
N ARG A 56 -5.70 -12.54 17.06
CA ARG A 56 -4.98 -13.32 16.04
C ARG A 56 -5.72 -13.25 14.70
N HIS A 57 -4.92 -13.24 13.65
CA HIS A 57 -5.23 -13.24 12.22
C HIS A 57 -6.58 -13.88 11.82
N ARG A 58 -7.69 -13.14 11.95
CA ARG A 58 -9.05 -13.66 11.69
C ARG A 58 -9.17 -14.33 10.32
N CYS A 59 -8.59 -13.69 9.31
CA CYS A 59 -8.65 -14.16 7.93
C CYS A 59 -7.58 -15.18 7.57
N SER A 60 -6.58 -15.35 8.43
CA SER A 60 -5.51 -16.31 8.21
C SER A 60 -4.98 -16.86 9.54
N PRO A 61 -5.78 -17.69 10.25
CA PRO A 61 -5.49 -18.10 11.63
C PRO A 61 -4.17 -18.86 11.80
N LYS A 62 -3.72 -19.53 10.74
CA LYS A 62 -2.45 -20.26 10.68
C LYS A 62 -1.26 -19.41 10.25
N SER A 63 -1.49 -18.21 9.73
CA SER A 63 -0.41 -17.28 9.41
C SER A 63 0.11 -16.63 10.67
N SER A 64 1.38 -16.22 10.67
CA SER A 64 1.95 -15.37 11.71
C SER A 64 2.63 -14.17 11.07
N GLY A 65 2.31 -12.98 11.57
CA GLY A 65 3.10 -11.78 11.29
C GLY A 65 4.40 -11.81 12.10
N TYR A 66 5.51 -11.36 11.52
CA TYR A 66 6.74 -11.15 12.29
C TYR A 66 6.53 -10.07 13.36
N VAL A 67 7.29 -10.17 14.46
CA VAL A 67 7.24 -9.19 15.56
C VAL A 67 7.66 -7.81 15.03
N GLY A 68 6.87 -6.79 15.34
CA GLY A 68 7.05 -5.43 14.82
C GLY A 68 6.34 -5.16 13.49
N LYS A 69 5.60 -6.13 12.93
CA LYS A 69 4.83 -5.93 11.69
C LYS A 69 3.79 -4.82 11.89
N LYS A 70 3.90 -3.77 11.07
CA LYS A 70 2.99 -2.61 11.03
C LYS A 70 1.98 -2.75 9.88
N GLY A 71 0.72 -2.98 10.22
CA GLY A 71 -0.39 -3.15 9.29
C GLY A 71 -0.67 -4.60 8.85
N THR A 72 -1.82 -4.78 8.22
CA THR A 72 -2.33 -6.05 7.70
C THR A 72 -1.93 -6.21 6.23
N SER A 73 -1.43 -7.38 5.86
CA SER A 73 -1.13 -7.71 4.46
C SER A 73 -2.41 -7.92 3.65
N ILE A 74 -2.47 -7.30 2.48
CA ILE A 74 -3.48 -7.54 1.43
C ILE A 74 -2.75 -8.16 0.24
N GLU A 75 -2.97 -9.46 0.04
CA GLU A 75 -2.19 -10.29 -0.87
C GLU A 75 -2.96 -10.57 -2.16
N ALA A 76 -2.29 -10.61 -3.30
CA ALA A 76 -2.89 -11.09 -4.54
C ALA A 76 -3.36 -12.54 -4.39
N SER A 77 -4.60 -12.84 -4.80
CA SER A 77 -5.14 -14.22 -4.73
C SER A 77 -4.50 -15.14 -5.76
N SER A 78 -4.13 -14.60 -6.93
CA SER A 78 -3.48 -15.33 -8.00
C SER A 78 -1.96 -15.38 -7.80
N ASN A 79 -1.38 -16.58 -7.81
CA ASN A 79 0.06 -16.83 -7.72
C ASN A 79 0.80 -15.84 -6.79
N LYS A 80 0.56 -15.98 -5.48
CA LYS A 80 1.15 -15.16 -4.40
C LYS A 80 2.66 -14.93 -4.58
N TYR A 81 3.38 -15.93 -5.07
CA TYR A 81 4.83 -15.91 -5.29
C TYR A 81 5.26 -15.50 -6.71
N ASN A 82 4.34 -15.04 -7.56
CA ASN A 82 4.65 -14.54 -8.88
C ASN A 82 4.76 -13.00 -8.85
N PRO A 83 5.96 -12.43 -9.10
CA PRO A 83 6.14 -10.99 -9.26
C PRO A 83 5.25 -10.35 -10.32
N LYS A 84 4.78 -11.11 -11.32
CA LYS A 84 3.85 -10.62 -12.35
C LYS A 84 2.44 -10.35 -11.81
N SER A 85 2.10 -10.86 -10.62
CA SER A 85 0.87 -10.50 -9.91
C SER A 85 0.97 -9.14 -9.20
N SER A 86 2.15 -8.48 -9.20
CA SER A 86 2.31 -7.07 -8.82
C SER A 86 1.70 -6.15 -9.88
N GLY A 87 1.34 -4.92 -9.51
CA GLY A 87 0.75 -3.95 -10.46
C GLY A 87 -0.75 -3.74 -10.30
N ILE A 88 -1.43 -4.53 -9.45
CA ILE A 88 -2.82 -4.33 -9.07
C ILE A 88 -2.97 -2.90 -8.49
N PRO A 89 -3.88 -2.05 -9.01
CA PRO A 89 -4.09 -0.72 -8.47
C PRO A 89 -4.46 -0.74 -6.99
N VAL A 90 -3.81 0.16 -6.24
CA VAL A 90 -4.06 0.42 -4.81
C VAL A 90 -4.74 1.78 -4.71
N VAL A 91 -5.91 1.83 -4.08
CA VAL A 91 -6.71 3.05 -3.92
C VAL A 91 -6.74 3.57 -2.49
N ALA A 92 -7.12 4.83 -2.35
CA ALA A 92 -7.45 5.45 -1.08
C ALA A 92 -8.71 4.83 -0.44
N ILE A 93 -8.63 4.39 0.81
CA ILE A 93 -9.79 3.85 1.55
C ILE A 93 -10.77 4.93 2.04
N THR A 94 -10.34 6.19 2.10
CA THR A 94 -11.15 7.34 2.53
C THR A 94 -10.53 8.61 1.97
N ASN A 95 -11.19 9.76 2.15
CA ASN A 95 -10.57 11.05 1.88
C ASN A 95 -9.44 11.25 2.88
N MET A 96 -8.24 11.51 2.37
CA MET A 96 -7.06 11.56 3.21
C MET A 96 -5.98 12.45 2.60
N THR A 97 -5.17 13.03 3.48
CA THR A 97 -4.08 13.94 3.13
C THR A 97 -2.73 13.27 3.38
N LEU A 98 -1.93 13.12 2.34
CA LEU A 98 -0.57 12.59 2.37
C LEU A 98 0.31 13.55 3.15
N TYR A 99 1.12 13.00 4.04
CA TYR A 99 2.00 13.76 4.89
C TYR A 99 3.44 13.23 4.86
N SER A 100 3.63 11.97 4.41
CA SER A 100 4.96 11.43 4.17
C SER A 100 4.93 10.35 3.09
N ALA A 101 5.90 10.40 2.19
CA ALA A 101 6.17 9.35 1.23
C ALA A 101 7.65 8.96 1.28
N LYS A 102 7.96 7.67 1.20
CA LYS A 102 9.34 7.18 1.08
C LYS A 102 9.42 5.99 0.16
N ASN A 103 10.55 5.79 -0.51
CA ASN A 103 10.81 4.59 -1.32
C ASN A 103 12.02 3.82 -0.79
N TRP A 104 11.75 2.75 -0.05
CA TRP A 104 12.78 1.82 0.46
C TRP A 104 13.00 0.62 -0.47
N GLY A 105 12.48 0.69 -1.71
CA GLY A 105 12.59 -0.38 -2.67
C GLY A 105 14.02 -0.56 -3.17
N VAL A 106 14.42 -1.82 -3.33
CA VAL A 106 15.69 -2.22 -3.95
C VAL A 106 15.39 -3.22 -5.06
N GLU A 107 16.34 -3.49 -5.95
CA GLU A 107 16.13 -4.55 -6.95
C GLU A 107 16.11 -5.93 -6.29
N TYR A 108 17.05 -6.17 -5.37
CA TYR A 108 17.23 -7.45 -4.68
C TYR A 108 17.17 -7.28 -3.15
N GLY A 109 16.05 -7.71 -2.56
CA GLY A 109 15.87 -7.73 -1.10
C GLY A 109 16.45 -9.01 -0.51
N CYS A 110 17.68 -8.95 0.00
CA CYS A 110 18.40 -10.09 0.58
C CYS A 110 18.36 -10.08 2.13
N ALA A 111 18.49 -11.25 2.75
CA ALA A 111 18.46 -11.39 4.22
C ALA A 111 19.70 -10.78 4.91
N SER A 112 20.89 -10.94 4.34
CA SER A 112 22.18 -10.57 4.99
C SER A 112 22.75 -9.21 4.60
N GLY A 113 21.99 -8.34 3.94
CA GLY A 113 22.42 -6.98 3.58
C GLY A 113 21.31 -5.92 3.60
N SER A 114 20.08 -6.26 3.97
CA SER A 114 19.00 -5.26 4.01
C SER A 114 18.81 -4.68 5.42
N ARG A 115 18.58 -3.36 5.51
CA ARG A 115 17.99 -2.66 6.69
C ARG A 115 16.66 -3.28 7.16
N LEU A 116 16.13 -4.28 6.45
CA LEU A 116 14.74 -4.73 6.50
C LEU A 116 14.56 -6.08 7.21
N GLY A 117 15.61 -6.63 7.83
CA GLY A 117 15.48 -7.73 8.79
C GLY A 117 14.65 -8.90 8.25
N GLY A 118 15.04 -9.45 7.10
CA GLY A 118 14.51 -10.74 6.65
C GLY A 118 15.11 -11.84 7.51
N GLY A 119 14.27 -12.65 8.16
CA GLY A 119 14.71 -13.77 8.99
C GLY A 119 15.69 -14.71 8.28
N LYS A 120 16.51 -15.42 9.07
CA LYS A 120 17.52 -16.37 8.55
C LYS A 120 16.87 -17.42 7.64
N GLY A 121 17.37 -17.49 6.40
CA GLY A 121 17.22 -18.63 5.48
C GLY A 121 15.85 -18.76 4.80
N GLN A 122 15.86 -18.84 3.46
CA GLN A 122 14.72 -19.19 2.58
C GLN A 122 13.69 -18.10 2.21
N TRP A 123 14.09 -16.83 2.14
CA TRP A 123 13.23 -15.81 1.56
C TRP A 123 13.73 -15.39 0.17
N GLY A 124 12.81 -15.24 -0.80
CA GLY A 124 13.13 -14.78 -2.15
C GLY A 124 12.95 -15.81 -3.27
N ASN A 125 13.02 -15.31 -4.50
CA ASN A 125 12.74 -16.05 -5.74
C ASN A 125 13.94 -16.13 -6.69
N VAL A 126 15.08 -15.53 -6.32
CA VAL A 126 16.32 -15.55 -7.12
C VAL A 126 17.53 -15.80 -6.22
N ASN A 127 18.56 -16.45 -6.77
CA ASN A 127 19.87 -16.57 -6.11
C ASN A 127 20.86 -15.62 -6.80
N ILE A 128 21.47 -14.72 -6.04
CA ILE A 128 22.41 -13.73 -6.57
C ILE A 128 23.63 -13.60 -5.64
N LEU A 129 24.80 -13.34 -6.21
CA LEU A 129 25.99 -12.98 -5.43
C LEU A 129 25.78 -11.59 -4.83
N ASN A 130 25.71 -11.51 -3.50
CA ASN A 130 25.62 -10.24 -2.80
C ASN A 130 27.04 -9.62 -2.76
N PRO A 131 27.27 -8.46 -3.41
CA PRO A 131 28.59 -7.87 -3.51
C PRO A 131 29.13 -7.37 -2.16
N GLN A 132 28.25 -7.11 -1.18
CA GLN A 132 28.66 -6.69 0.17
C GLN A 132 29.18 -7.86 1.00
N THR A 133 28.54 -9.02 0.89
CA THR A 133 28.89 -10.19 1.71
C THR A 133 29.80 -11.17 0.98
N GLY A 134 29.96 -11.04 -0.34
CA GLY A 134 30.67 -11.99 -1.18
C GLY A 134 29.99 -13.36 -1.28
N LYS A 135 28.75 -13.51 -0.77
CA LYS A 135 28.04 -14.79 -0.69
C LYS A 135 26.87 -14.86 -1.66
N LYS A 136 26.63 -16.05 -2.20
CA LYS A 136 25.43 -16.33 -2.98
C LYS A 136 24.24 -16.47 -2.03
N GLU A 137 23.29 -15.56 -2.15
CA GLU A 137 22.15 -15.45 -1.25
C GLU A 137 20.84 -15.55 -2.03
N ARG A 138 19.81 -16.10 -1.38
CA ARG A 138 18.45 -16.08 -1.91
C ARG A 138 17.80 -14.74 -1.57
N CYS A 139 17.32 -14.04 -2.59
CA CYS A 139 16.80 -12.68 -2.49
C CYS A 139 15.45 -12.54 -3.20
N SER A 140 14.63 -11.58 -2.75
CA SER A 140 13.38 -11.22 -3.41
C SER A 140 13.66 -10.25 -4.56
N ASN A 141 13.16 -10.56 -5.76
CA ASN A 141 13.21 -9.69 -6.94
C ASN A 141 11.83 -9.64 -7.65
N PRO A 142 11.23 -8.44 -7.80
CA PRO A 142 11.73 -7.15 -7.31
C PRO A 142 11.61 -7.09 -5.78
N PHE A 143 12.16 -6.06 -5.15
CA PHE A 143 11.82 -5.73 -3.77
C PHE A 143 11.19 -4.34 -3.71
N ASP A 144 9.86 -4.30 -3.72
CA ASP A 144 9.06 -3.08 -3.71
C ASP A 144 8.89 -2.52 -2.28
N GLY A 145 9.11 -1.22 -2.13
CA GLY A 145 9.21 -0.57 -0.82
C GLY A 145 8.66 0.84 -0.76
N VAL A 146 7.81 1.25 -1.72
CA VAL A 146 7.12 2.54 -1.63
C VAL A 146 6.17 2.51 -0.44
N SER A 147 6.31 3.49 0.44
CA SER A 147 5.53 3.71 1.66
C SER A 147 4.86 5.06 1.58
N LEU A 148 3.56 5.10 1.85
CA LEU A 148 2.77 6.34 1.90
C LEU A 148 2.10 6.43 3.26
N TRP A 149 2.12 7.61 3.85
CA TRP A 149 1.49 7.92 5.13
C TRP A 149 0.53 9.08 4.96
N PHE A 150 -0.69 8.87 5.41
CA PHE A 150 -1.79 9.82 5.30
C PHE A 150 -2.43 10.07 6.66
N THR A 151 -3.08 11.22 6.77
CA THR A 151 -4.07 11.50 7.80
C THR A 151 -5.45 11.41 7.16
N ASP A 152 -6.37 10.62 7.74
CA ASP A 152 -7.75 10.63 7.24
C ASP A 152 -8.46 11.93 7.63
N ASP A 153 -9.21 12.49 6.69
CA ASP A 153 -9.76 13.84 6.83
C ASP A 153 -10.93 13.91 7.83
N LYS A 154 -11.57 12.77 8.13
CA LYS A 154 -12.78 12.71 8.97
C LYS A 154 -12.47 12.59 10.46
N TYR A 155 -11.51 11.75 10.80
CA TYR A 155 -11.19 11.36 12.18
C TYR A 155 -9.74 11.65 12.55
N GLY A 156 -8.90 12.05 11.60
CA GLY A 156 -7.49 12.34 11.85
C GLY A 156 -6.62 11.11 12.16
N ASN A 157 -7.08 9.89 11.86
CA ASN A 157 -6.25 8.70 12.02
C ASN A 157 -5.08 8.72 11.04
N THR A 158 -3.98 8.12 11.47
CA THR A 158 -2.88 7.82 10.56
C THR A 158 -3.19 6.56 9.77
N ILE A 159 -3.01 6.63 8.45
CA ILE A 159 -3.14 5.51 7.52
C ILE A 159 -1.80 5.31 6.82
N ARG A 160 -1.29 4.09 6.81
CA ARG A 160 -0.07 3.71 6.11
C ARG A 160 -0.33 2.65 5.05
N TYR A 161 0.14 2.91 3.84
CA TYR A 161 0.31 1.92 2.78
C TYR A 161 1.79 1.60 2.61
N TYR A 162 2.15 0.33 2.49
CA TYR A 162 3.53 -0.11 2.33
C TYR A 162 3.67 -1.32 1.41
N HIS A 163 4.88 -1.55 0.89
CA HIS A 163 5.17 -2.50 -0.20
C HIS A 163 4.43 -2.16 -1.50
N LEU A 164 4.27 -0.87 -1.80
CA LEU A 164 3.81 -0.45 -3.12
C LEU A 164 4.98 -0.50 -4.12
N LYS A 165 4.68 -0.88 -5.35
CA LYS A 165 5.61 -0.83 -6.48
C LYS A 165 5.84 0.59 -6.98
N SER A 166 4.77 1.38 -7.00
CA SER A 166 4.77 2.75 -7.51
C SER A 166 3.65 3.55 -6.86
N THR A 167 3.76 4.86 -6.93
CA THR A 167 2.72 5.80 -6.50
C THR A 167 2.55 6.90 -7.55
N THR A 168 1.32 7.39 -7.71
CA THR A 168 0.99 8.58 -8.50
C THR A 168 1.37 9.88 -7.78
N LEU A 169 1.54 9.84 -6.46
CA LEU A 169 1.78 11.02 -5.62
C LEU A 169 3.23 11.50 -5.68
N VAL A 170 4.17 10.61 -5.99
CA VAL A 170 5.59 10.91 -6.23
C VAL A 170 6.03 10.22 -7.53
N PRO A 171 5.70 10.80 -8.71
CA PRO A 171 5.93 10.14 -9.99
C PRO A 171 7.39 9.86 -10.34
N GLY A 172 8.34 10.53 -9.69
CA GLY A 172 9.77 10.34 -9.93
C GLY A 172 10.40 9.15 -9.19
N PHE A 173 9.69 8.53 -8.24
CA PHE A 173 10.18 7.28 -7.65
C PHE A 173 10.38 6.20 -8.72
N ASN A 174 11.49 5.47 -8.62
CA ASN A 174 11.93 4.44 -9.56
C ASN A 174 12.27 4.95 -10.97
N LYS A 175 12.46 6.26 -11.17
CA LYS A 175 12.83 6.86 -12.46
C LYS A 175 14.16 7.61 -12.38
N GLY A 176 14.89 7.65 -13.49
CA GLY A 176 16.12 8.44 -13.63
C GLY A 176 17.12 8.16 -12.49
N LYS A 177 17.58 9.22 -11.82
CA LYS A 177 18.49 9.14 -10.66
C LYS A 177 17.85 8.49 -9.42
N CYS A 178 16.51 8.39 -9.38
CA CYS A 178 15.75 7.70 -8.34
C CYS A 178 15.36 6.27 -8.69
N LYS A 179 16.06 5.65 -9.65
CA LYS A 179 15.99 4.19 -9.85
C LYS A 179 16.38 3.48 -8.55
N LYS A 180 15.81 2.30 -8.35
CA LYS A 180 16.11 1.49 -7.17
C LYS A 180 17.59 1.13 -7.17
N PRO A 181 18.28 1.24 -6.02
CA PRO A 181 19.59 0.65 -5.91
C PRO A 181 19.48 -0.88 -6.01
N LYS A 182 20.54 -1.51 -6.52
CA LYS A 182 20.56 -2.95 -6.75
C LYS A 182 20.37 -3.73 -5.44
N PHE A 183 21.05 -3.28 -4.39
CA PHE A 183 20.95 -3.81 -3.03
C PHE A 183 20.75 -2.66 -2.04
N GLY A 184 20.28 -2.95 -0.82
CA GLY A 184 20.32 -1.95 0.24
C GLY A 184 21.76 -1.79 0.73
N ASN A 185 22.29 -0.58 0.83
CA ASN A 185 23.65 -0.37 1.33
C ASN A 185 23.71 0.65 2.46
N PHE A 186 24.05 0.20 3.67
CA PHE A 186 24.11 1.05 4.86
C PHE A 186 25.33 1.98 4.85
N GLU A 187 26.46 1.53 4.29
CA GLU A 187 27.70 2.30 4.23
C GLU A 187 27.58 3.47 3.24
N GLU A 188 27.01 3.20 2.06
CA GLU A 188 26.78 4.22 1.04
C GLU A 188 25.81 5.30 1.55
N MET A 189 24.76 4.89 2.28
CA MET A 189 23.81 5.80 2.93
C MET A 189 24.42 6.68 4.04
N GLN A 190 25.55 6.28 4.61
CA GLN A 190 26.27 7.09 5.61
C GLN A 190 27.28 8.05 4.96
N SER A 191 27.52 7.93 3.65
CA SER A 191 28.39 8.86 2.95
C SER A 191 27.73 10.24 2.86
N LYS A 192 28.53 11.30 3.07
CA LYS A 192 28.03 12.69 3.01
C LYS A 192 27.50 13.09 1.62
N ASN A 193 27.86 12.35 0.58
CA ASN A 193 27.45 12.60 -0.81
C ASN A 193 26.36 11.64 -1.29
N PHE A 194 25.72 10.89 -0.38
CA PHE A 194 24.69 9.94 -0.75
C PHE A 194 23.46 10.65 -1.31
N PHE A 195 23.11 10.34 -2.56
CA PHE A 195 21.85 10.75 -3.14
C PHE A 195 20.73 9.84 -2.63
N ASP A 196 19.99 10.30 -1.62
CA ASP A 196 18.92 9.50 -1.02
C ASP A 196 17.70 9.39 -1.93
N THR A 197 17.67 8.34 -2.74
CA THR A 197 16.56 7.99 -3.64
C THR A 197 15.26 7.64 -2.90
N SER A 198 15.30 7.49 -1.57
CA SER A 198 14.11 7.22 -0.76
C SER A 198 13.31 8.48 -0.47
N GLN A 199 13.93 9.67 -0.52
CA GLN A 199 13.26 10.93 -0.24
C GLN A 199 12.53 11.46 -1.48
N PRO A 200 11.27 11.90 -1.35
CA PRO A 200 10.50 12.40 -2.48
C PRO A 200 11.11 13.69 -3.07
N GLU A 201 11.76 14.54 -2.26
CA GLU A 201 12.38 15.80 -2.68
C GLU A 201 13.46 15.56 -3.74
N ASN A 202 14.28 14.51 -3.55
CA ASN A 202 15.29 14.07 -4.51
C ASN A 202 14.67 13.46 -5.79
N CYS A 203 13.40 13.07 -5.72
CA CYS A 203 12.68 12.38 -6.79
C CYS A 203 11.57 13.22 -7.40
N GLY A 204 11.75 14.55 -7.46
CA GLY A 204 10.84 15.49 -8.11
C GLY A 204 9.70 16.01 -7.22
N GLY A 205 9.72 15.67 -5.94
CA GLY A 205 8.77 16.09 -4.93
C GLY A 205 7.43 15.36 -4.97
N ILE A 206 6.64 15.57 -3.91
CA ILE A 206 5.23 15.17 -3.87
C ILE A 206 4.46 16.10 -4.81
N LYS A 207 3.69 15.52 -5.73
CA LYS A 207 2.84 16.28 -6.68
C LYS A 207 1.42 16.48 -6.18
N PHE A 208 0.91 15.53 -5.42
CA PHE A 208 -0.45 15.54 -4.91
C PHE A 208 -0.45 15.15 -3.44
N TYR A 209 -1.11 15.96 -2.63
CA TYR A 209 -1.21 15.74 -1.19
C TYR A 209 -2.58 15.19 -0.81
N LYS A 210 -3.67 15.75 -1.35
CA LYS A 210 -5.03 15.29 -1.06
C LYS A 210 -5.43 14.22 -2.06
N VAL A 211 -6.02 13.14 -1.56
CA VAL A 211 -6.61 12.08 -2.37
C VAL A 211 -8.01 11.77 -1.88
N LYS A 212 -8.94 11.60 -2.81
CA LYS A 212 -10.32 11.22 -2.49
C LYS A 212 -10.42 9.71 -2.33
N LYS A 213 -11.38 9.28 -1.52
CA LYS A 213 -11.81 7.89 -1.39
C LYS A 213 -11.99 7.26 -2.78
N GLY A 214 -11.34 6.12 -3.02
CA GLY A 214 -11.39 5.40 -4.30
C GLY A 214 -10.36 5.82 -5.35
N GLU A 215 -9.64 6.93 -5.17
CA GLU A 215 -8.58 7.32 -6.10
C GLU A 215 -7.38 6.39 -6.03
N VAL A 216 -6.77 6.10 -7.19
CA VAL A 216 -5.56 5.27 -7.28
C VAL A 216 -4.36 6.03 -6.72
N ILE A 217 -3.81 5.54 -5.61
CA ILE A 217 -2.64 6.09 -4.93
C ILE A 217 -1.34 5.36 -5.31
N GLY A 218 -1.46 4.17 -5.90
CA GLY A 218 -0.30 3.39 -6.30
C GLY A 218 -0.64 2.03 -6.88
N LYS A 219 0.38 1.19 -6.96
CA LYS A 219 0.25 -0.20 -7.43
C LYS A 219 0.84 -1.15 -6.40
N MET A 220 0.17 -2.28 -6.20
CA MET A 220 0.62 -3.38 -5.36
C MET A 220 2.02 -3.80 -5.79
N GLY A 221 2.91 -3.98 -4.82
CA GLY A 221 4.28 -4.43 -5.05
C GLY A 221 4.49 -5.90 -4.73
N TYR A 222 5.76 -6.27 -4.77
CA TYR A 222 6.27 -7.58 -4.44
C TYR A 222 7.41 -7.44 -3.44
N ALA A 223 7.29 -8.14 -2.31
CA ALA A 223 8.32 -8.21 -1.26
C ALA A 223 8.31 -9.63 -0.68
N GLY A 224 8.84 -10.58 -1.45
CA GLY A 224 8.75 -12.02 -1.21
C GLY A 224 7.43 -12.65 -1.65
N ASN A 225 6.38 -11.85 -1.71
CA ASN A 225 5.10 -12.17 -2.33
C ASN A 225 4.41 -10.89 -2.83
N SER A 226 3.47 -11.03 -3.77
CA SER A 226 2.67 -9.93 -4.31
C SER A 226 1.65 -9.45 -3.26
N HIS A 227 1.90 -8.29 -2.65
CA HIS A 227 1.05 -7.72 -1.60
C HIS A 227 1.30 -6.23 -1.38
N PHE A 228 0.42 -5.59 -0.62
CA PHE A 228 0.71 -4.36 0.11
C PHE A 228 0.30 -4.53 1.58
N SER A 229 0.88 -3.73 2.48
CA SER A 229 0.47 -3.67 3.89
C SER A 229 -0.34 -2.40 4.13
N LEU A 230 -1.49 -2.54 4.80
CA LEU A 230 -2.35 -1.44 5.21
C LEU A 230 -2.40 -1.38 6.74
N GLY A 231 -1.92 -0.29 7.33
CA GLY A 231 -1.94 -0.07 8.77
C GLY A 231 -2.69 1.20 9.13
N ILE A 232 -3.39 1.18 10.26
CA ILE A 232 -4.06 2.37 10.82
C ILE A 232 -3.63 2.57 12.26
N GLY A 233 -3.31 3.80 12.62
CA GLY A 233 -3.05 4.23 13.99
C GLY A 233 -3.99 5.37 14.36
N SER A 234 -4.53 5.35 15.58
CA SER A 234 -5.27 6.51 16.06
C SER A 234 -4.28 7.62 16.42
N ARG A 235 -4.62 8.87 16.11
CA ARG A 235 -3.90 10.02 16.67
C ARG A 235 -4.19 10.19 18.16
N ASN A 236 -5.30 9.63 18.65
CA ASN A 236 -5.60 9.54 20.07
C ASN A 236 -5.05 8.22 20.64
N SER A 237 -3.73 8.19 20.84
CA SER A 237 -3.26 7.48 22.04
C SER A 237 -3.65 8.40 23.19
N SER A 238 -4.55 7.95 24.05
CA SER A 238 -4.77 8.58 25.34
C SER A 238 -3.44 8.73 26.06
N SER A 239 -2.88 9.94 26.05
CA SER A 239 -1.99 10.47 27.06
C SER A 239 -2.34 11.95 27.17
N ASN A 240 -3.20 12.24 28.15
CA ASN A 240 -3.04 13.49 28.88
C ASN A 240 -1.58 13.56 29.33
N GLU A 241 -0.95 14.70 29.06
CA GLU A 241 0.31 15.26 29.59
C GLU A 241 1.19 15.77 28.44
N ASN A 242 1.18 17.10 28.28
CA ASN A 242 2.25 17.94 27.75
C ASN A 242 3.08 17.28 26.64
N ASN A 243 2.55 17.27 25.41
CA ASN A 243 3.32 16.91 24.21
C ASN A 243 4.35 18.02 23.92
N GLU A 244 5.46 18.04 24.65
CA GLU A 244 6.62 18.85 24.28
C GLU A 244 7.08 18.45 22.88
N ILE A 245 7.18 19.46 22.02
CA ILE A 245 7.81 19.34 20.72
C ILE A 245 9.31 19.31 20.98
N LYS A 246 10.01 18.31 20.43
CA LYS A 246 11.47 18.29 20.51
C LYS A 246 12.01 19.53 19.82
N ASP A 247 12.76 20.35 20.56
CA ASP A 247 13.41 21.55 20.02
C ASP A 247 14.71 21.17 19.31
N THR A 248 14.56 20.62 18.11
CA THR A 248 15.66 20.27 17.20
C THR A 248 15.43 20.95 15.85
N ASP A 249 16.51 21.29 15.13
CA ASP A 249 16.42 22.10 13.91
C ASP A 249 15.57 21.44 12.79
N ASP A 250 15.50 20.11 12.77
CA ASP A 250 14.65 19.32 11.88
C ASP A 250 13.15 19.35 12.26
N CYS A 251 12.81 19.87 13.45
CA CYS A 251 11.45 20.00 13.98
C CYS A 251 10.93 21.46 14.01
N LYS A 252 11.74 22.42 13.53
CA LYS A 252 11.40 23.84 13.40
C LYS A 252 10.71 24.20 12.07
N GLY A 253 10.63 23.27 11.12
CA GLY A 253 9.93 23.46 9.84
C GLY A 253 8.41 23.58 9.98
N ILE A 254 7.76 24.19 8.98
CA ILE A 254 6.28 24.33 8.88
C ILE A 254 5.59 22.95 8.94
N TYR A 255 6.29 21.92 8.48
CA TYR A 255 5.83 20.54 8.51
C TYR A 255 6.71 19.71 9.47
N LYS A 256 6.11 19.20 10.56
CA LYS A 256 6.83 18.45 11.61
C LYS A 256 6.58 16.94 11.44
N SER A 257 7.66 16.17 11.44
CA SER A 257 7.56 14.71 11.39
C SER A 257 6.92 14.15 12.68
N ALA A 258 6.48 12.89 12.64
CA ALA A 258 5.99 12.21 13.83
C ALA A 258 7.05 12.01 14.94
N HIS A 259 8.36 12.11 14.63
CA HIS A 259 9.43 12.01 15.63
C HIS A 259 9.63 13.30 16.43
N CYS A 260 9.11 14.43 15.92
CA CYS A 260 9.16 15.74 16.58
C CYS A 260 8.20 15.86 17.76
N TYR A 261 7.30 14.90 17.93
CA TYR A 261 6.35 14.84 19.02
C TYR A 261 6.80 13.75 19.99
N ASN A 262 6.73 14.00 21.31
CA ASN A 262 6.95 12.99 22.37
C ASN A 262 5.83 11.92 22.43
N VAL A 263 5.28 11.54 21.28
CA VAL A 263 4.41 10.38 21.15
C VAL A 263 5.29 9.14 21.12
N GLY A 264 4.99 8.18 22.01
CA GLY A 264 5.54 6.83 21.92
C GLY A 264 5.37 6.24 20.51
N PRO A 265 6.09 5.16 20.16
CA PRO A 265 6.11 4.61 18.80
C PRO A 265 4.69 4.43 18.26
N MET A 266 4.35 5.16 17.19
CA MET A 266 3.01 5.13 16.60
C MET A 266 2.60 3.70 16.23
N TYR A 267 1.54 3.21 16.88
CA TYR A 267 1.02 1.86 16.72
C TYR A 267 0.12 1.78 15.49
N LEU A 268 0.57 1.05 14.47
CA LEU A 268 -0.26 0.72 13.31
C LEU A 268 -0.86 -0.66 13.50
N ILE A 269 -2.15 -0.68 13.81
CA ILE A 269 -2.94 -1.89 14.00
C ILE A 269 -3.64 -2.31 12.71
N ALA A 270 -4.31 -3.46 12.77
CA ALA A 270 -5.14 -3.94 11.69
C ALA A 270 -6.30 -2.95 11.41
N PRO A 271 -6.61 -2.64 10.13
CA PRO A 271 -7.74 -1.79 9.75
C PRO A 271 -9.11 -2.34 10.17
N GLU A 272 -9.15 -3.62 10.50
CA GLU A 272 -10.34 -4.47 10.54
C GLU A 272 -11.42 -3.96 11.50
N ASP A 273 -11.04 -3.30 12.58
CA ASP A 273 -11.95 -2.88 13.67
C ASP A 273 -12.20 -1.35 13.72
N ARG A 274 -11.56 -0.55 12.87
CA ARG A 274 -11.63 0.94 12.93
C ARG A 274 -12.63 1.56 11.96
N PHE A 275 -13.14 0.79 11.02
CA PHE A 275 -13.87 1.30 9.87
C PHE A 275 -15.07 0.40 9.53
N LYS A 276 -16.18 1.01 9.11
CA LYS A 276 -17.21 0.31 8.33
C LYS A 276 -16.73 0.26 6.88
N TRP A 277 -16.85 -0.91 6.27
CA TRP A 277 -16.23 -1.25 4.99
C TRP A 277 -17.32 -1.44 3.94
N GLU A 278 -17.26 -0.82 2.76
CA GLU A 278 -18.27 -1.02 1.70
C GLU A 278 -17.69 -1.45 0.36
N ASN A 279 -18.39 -2.29 -0.39
CA ASN A 279 -17.95 -2.79 -1.70
C ASN A 279 -18.19 -1.85 -2.91
N LEU A 280 -18.92 -0.73 -2.74
CA LEU A 280 -19.10 0.33 -3.75
C LEU A 280 -19.04 1.71 -3.05
N PRO A 281 -18.45 2.76 -3.67
CA PRO A 281 -18.13 4.01 -2.99
C PRO A 281 -19.35 4.93 -2.99
N THR A 282 -20.29 4.71 -2.07
CA THR A 282 -21.49 5.55 -1.97
C THR A 282 -21.54 6.28 -0.62
N ASP A 283 -21.80 5.59 0.50
CA ASP A 283 -22.31 6.28 1.71
C ASP A 283 -21.65 5.93 3.06
N SER A 284 -20.61 5.08 3.14
CA SER A 284 -20.00 4.71 4.44
C SER A 284 -18.61 5.31 4.76
N ASP A 285 -18.18 5.19 6.02
CA ASP A 285 -16.98 5.80 6.59
C ASP A 285 -15.65 5.40 5.92
N ALA A 286 -15.56 4.19 5.35
CA ALA A 286 -14.37 3.73 4.60
C ALA A 286 -14.66 2.64 3.56
N TYR A 287 -13.82 2.63 2.53
CA TYR A 287 -14.04 1.92 1.28
C TYR A 287 -13.35 0.56 1.25
N LEU A 288 -14.09 -0.50 0.93
CA LEU A 288 -13.49 -1.69 0.32
C LEU A 288 -13.26 -1.37 -1.15
N PHE A 289 -11.99 -1.15 -1.46
CA PHE A 289 -11.38 -1.57 -2.71
C PHE A 289 -12.29 -2.36 -3.64
N PRO A 290 -12.44 -1.94 -4.90
CA PRO A 290 -12.30 -2.80 -6.03
C PRO A 290 -10.81 -2.85 -6.37
N VAL A 291 -10.20 -4.04 -6.28
CA VAL A 291 -9.30 -4.38 -7.39
C VAL A 291 -10.23 -4.53 -8.57
N MET A 292 -10.22 -3.48 -9.36
CA MET A 292 -10.95 -3.40 -10.60
C MET A 292 -10.53 -4.60 -11.44
N SER A 293 -11.50 -5.39 -11.91
CA SER A 293 -11.20 -6.47 -12.86
C SER A 293 -10.41 -5.87 -14.02
N LYS A 294 -9.55 -6.66 -14.67
CA LYS A 294 -8.82 -6.18 -15.87
C LYS A 294 -9.79 -5.54 -16.90
N LYS A 295 -11.02 -6.06 -16.96
CA LYS A 295 -12.15 -5.51 -17.72
C LYS A 295 -12.52 -4.08 -17.28
N TYR A 296 -12.83 -3.85 -16.01
CA TYR A 296 -13.20 -2.52 -15.51
C TYR A 296 -12.03 -1.51 -15.63
N LEU A 297 -10.79 -1.95 -15.47
CA LEU A 297 -9.61 -1.08 -15.70
C LEU A 297 -9.43 -0.68 -17.18
N LYS A 298 -9.74 -1.59 -18.12
CA LYS A 298 -9.77 -1.25 -19.55
C LYS A 298 -10.89 -0.26 -19.87
N GLU A 299 -12.08 -0.49 -19.31
CA GLU A 299 -13.27 0.35 -19.55
C GLU A 299 -13.09 1.80 -19.07
N ILE A 300 -12.31 2.05 -18.01
CA ILE A 300 -12.00 3.43 -17.55
C ILE A 300 -10.69 4.01 -18.13
N GLY A 301 -10.10 3.36 -19.13
CA GLY A 301 -8.88 3.85 -19.81
C GLY A 301 -7.58 3.71 -18.99
N TYR A 302 -7.52 2.81 -18.02
CA TYR A 302 -6.31 2.55 -17.24
C TYR A 302 -5.37 1.54 -17.90
N TYR A 303 -5.91 0.65 -18.74
CA TYR A 303 -5.16 -0.22 -19.62
C TYR A 303 -5.65 -0.02 -21.05
N ASP A 304 -4.71 0.07 -21.99
CA ASP A 304 -4.99 -0.06 -23.43
C ASP A 304 -5.45 -1.51 -23.74
#